data_AF-A0A5B1CLM1-F1
#
_entry.id   AF-A0A5B1CLM1-F1
#
_cell.length_a   1.000
_cell.length_b   1.000
_cell.length_c   1.000
_cell.angle_alpha   90.00
_cell.angle_beta   90.00
_cell.angle_gamma   90.00
#
_symmetry.space_group_name_H-M   'P 1'
#
loop_
_entity.id
_entity.type
_entity.pdbx_description
1 polymer ?
#
loop_
_entity_poly.entity_id
_entity_poly.type
_entity_poly.pdbx_seq_one_letter_code
_entity_poly.pdbx_strand_id
1 'polypeptide(L)'
;MESINPYAPTTSTAQVLIDQRLPKSKVTTMAIASRTITGISLSGGLFGVGLVLAMFMSWGFEPGLLLYAGIAFGFGLVIAGIAGSVTVAILLGIFNLSQIASDADAPAGSRWTIRRLVCFALLSGAISGFTSLAIPTRGAPEALIWAIVPAVVGAIGAYVMNRPCFKTLRQERLERIAKESQQLDPLALESPPI
;
A
#
# COMPACT_ATOMS: atom_id res chain seq x y z
N MET A 1 -27.80 -35.88 -48.59
CA MET A 1 -28.64 -34.81 -48.00
C MET A 1 -28.63 -35.05 -46.51
N GLU A 2 -27.72 -34.40 -45.78
CA GLU A 2 -27.61 -34.54 -44.32
C GLU A 2 -28.77 -33.79 -43.66
N SER A 3 -29.48 -34.49 -42.76
CA SER A 3 -30.53 -33.91 -41.95
C SER A 3 -29.91 -32.99 -40.90
N ILE A 4 -30.06 -31.69 -41.11
CA ILE A 4 -29.70 -30.67 -40.10
C ILE A 4 -30.70 -30.82 -38.94
N ASN A 5 -30.20 -31.20 -37.76
CA ASN A 5 -31.00 -31.31 -36.54
C ASN A 5 -31.45 -29.89 -36.10
N PRO A 6 -32.77 -29.60 -36.06
CA PRO A 6 -33.29 -28.28 -35.69
C PRO A 6 -33.15 -27.96 -34.20
N TYR A 7 -32.73 -28.92 -33.37
CA TYR A 7 -32.50 -28.76 -31.94
C TYR A 7 -31.02 -28.81 -31.54
N ALA A 8 -30.09 -28.81 -32.51
CA ALA A 8 -28.71 -28.56 -32.18
C ALA A 8 -28.61 -27.13 -31.62
N PRO A 9 -28.14 -26.93 -30.37
CA PRO A 9 -27.93 -25.59 -29.87
C PRO A 9 -26.89 -24.95 -30.77
N THR A 10 -27.34 -24.08 -31.67
CA THR A 10 -26.48 -23.14 -32.38
C THR A 10 -26.00 -22.15 -31.33
N THR A 11 -25.00 -22.53 -30.54
CA THR A 11 -24.18 -21.58 -29.80
C THR A 11 -23.24 -20.87 -30.79
N SER A 12 -23.84 -20.29 -31.82
CA SER A 12 -23.45 -19.00 -32.40
C SER A 12 -23.97 -17.91 -31.48
N THR A 13 -23.70 -18.02 -30.18
CA THR A 13 -23.78 -16.88 -29.29
C THR A 13 -22.52 -16.09 -29.59
N ALA A 14 -22.70 -15.02 -30.35
CA ALA A 14 -21.83 -13.87 -30.26
C ALA A 14 -21.32 -13.79 -28.81
N GLN A 15 -20.00 -13.92 -28.64
CA GLN A 15 -19.36 -13.40 -27.44
C GLN A 15 -19.72 -11.92 -27.44
N VAL A 16 -20.87 -11.59 -26.85
CA VAL A 16 -21.09 -10.30 -26.25
C VAL A 16 -19.97 -10.27 -25.22
N LEU A 17 -18.86 -9.64 -25.61
CA LEU A 17 -17.91 -9.06 -24.69
C LEU A 17 -18.79 -8.21 -23.77
N ILE A 18 -19.28 -8.83 -22.69
CA ILE A 18 -19.76 -8.09 -21.56
C ILE A 18 -18.51 -7.34 -21.16
N ASP A 19 -18.47 -6.06 -21.54
CA ASP A 19 -17.44 -5.12 -21.18
C ASP A 19 -17.53 -5.04 -19.66
N GLN A 20 -16.97 -6.04 -18.97
CA GLN A 20 -16.80 -6.12 -17.54
C GLN A 20 -15.76 -5.07 -17.22
N ARG A 21 -16.14 -3.80 -17.37
CA ARG A 21 -15.43 -2.68 -16.80
C ARG A 21 -15.54 -2.87 -15.30
N LEU A 22 -14.59 -3.67 -14.79
CA LEU A 22 -14.38 -3.88 -13.38
C LEU A 22 -14.38 -2.50 -12.73
N PRO A 23 -15.23 -2.26 -11.72
CA PRO A 23 -15.37 -0.94 -11.13
C PRO A 23 -13.98 -0.44 -10.74
N LYS A 24 -13.63 0.75 -11.25
CA LYS A 24 -12.37 1.43 -10.92
C LYS A 24 -12.24 1.45 -9.40
N SER A 25 -11.16 0.87 -8.89
CA SER A 25 -10.91 0.87 -7.44
C SER A 25 -10.90 2.32 -6.94
N LYS A 26 -11.54 2.57 -5.81
CA LYS A 26 -11.57 3.87 -5.14
C LYS A 26 -10.19 4.24 -4.58
N VAL A 27 -9.26 3.28 -4.50
CA VAL A 27 -7.90 3.47 -4.02
C VAL A 27 -6.96 3.75 -5.18
N THR A 28 -6.56 5.01 -5.33
CA THR A 28 -5.56 5.40 -6.33
C THR A 28 -4.14 5.21 -5.82
N THR A 29 -3.20 4.89 -6.73
CA THR A 29 -1.77 4.81 -6.41
C THR A 29 -1.25 6.09 -5.76
N MET A 30 -1.75 7.24 -6.20
CA MET A 30 -1.38 8.55 -5.65
C MET A 30 -1.84 8.73 -4.20
N ALA A 31 -3.04 8.24 -3.85
CA ALA A 31 -3.53 8.26 -2.47
C ALA A 31 -2.74 7.34 -1.54
N ILE A 32 -2.29 6.18 -2.04
CA ILE A 32 -1.39 5.28 -1.31
C ILE A 32 -0.04 5.97 -1.10
N ALA A 33 0.54 6.54 -2.15
CA ALA A 33 1.84 7.19 -2.11
C ALA A 33 1.85 8.35 -1.11
N SER A 34 0.87 9.26 -1.18
CA SER A 34 0.79 10.41 -0.28
C SER A 34 0.63 9.98 1.17
N ARG A 35 -0.28 9.04 1.48
CA ARG A 35 -0.46 8.50 2.84
C ARG A 35 0.80 7.83 3.37
N THR A 36 1.50 7.09 2.51
CA THR A 36 2.75 6.43 2.88
C THR A 36 3.82 7.45 3.25
N ILE A 37 4.02 8.47 2.41
CA ILE A 37 4.97 9.57 2.67
C ILE A 37 4.59 10.30 3.97
N THR A 38 3.32 10.64 4.17
CA THR A 38 2.86 11.30 5.41
C THR A 38 3.12 10.43 6.63
N GLY A 39 2.85 9.12 6.54
CA GLY A 39 3.14 8.17 7.63
C GLY A 39 4.64 8.13 7.98
N ILE A 40 5.50 8.10 6.96
CA ILE A 40 6.96 8.12 7.12
C ILE A 40 7.41 9.44 7.75
N SER A 41 6.98 10.58 7.20
CA SER A 41 7.30 11.92 7.72
C SER A 41 6.89 12.11 9.18
N LEU A 42 5.65 11.75 9.55
CA LEU A 42 5.18 11.85 10.92
C LEU A 42 5.97 10.93 11.86
N SER A 43 6.27 9.71 11.42
CA SER A 43 7.08 8.77 12.21
C SER A 43 8.51 9.27 12.43
N GLY A 44 9.12 9.92 11.43
CA GLY A 44 10.43 10.56 11.55
C GLY A 44 10.44 11.73 12.52
N GLY A 45 9.41 12.57 12.48
CA GLY A 45 9.25 13.66 13.45
C GLY A 45 9.08 13.14 14.88
N LEU A 46 8.21 12.14 15.09
CA LEU A 46 8.01 11.53 16.41
C LEU A 46 9.28 10.85 16.93
N PHE A 47 10.04 10.20 16.04
CA PHE A 47 11.33 9.61 16.39
C PHE A 47 12.34 10.67 16.83
N GLY A 48 12.43 11.80 16.13
CA GLY A 48 13.28 12.93 16.51
C GLY A 48 12.95 13.48 17.90
N VAL A 49 11.67 13.62 18.22
CA VAL A 49 11.21 14.00 19.57
C VAL A 49 11.65 12.96 20.61
N GLY A 50 11.46 11.68 20.30
CA GLY A 50 11.85 10.58 21.19
C GLY A 50 13.35 10.56 21.49
N LEU A 51 14.20 10.81 20.49
CA LEU A 51 15.66 10.92 20.67
C LEU A 51 16.03 12.07 21.60
N VAL A 52 15.44 13.24 21.39
CA VAL A 52 15.67 14.40 22.25
C VAL A 52 15.23 14.12 23.68
N LEU A 53 14.03 13.56 23.88
CA LEU A 53 13.55 13.19 25.21
C LEU A 53 14.47 12.18 25.90
N ALA A 54 14.98 11.18 25.17
CA ALA A 54 15.91 10.20 25.72
C ALA A 54 17.25 10.85 26.13
N MET A 55 17.78 11.77 25.31
CA MET A 55 18.98 12.54 25.66
C MET A 55 18.77 13.37 26.93
N PHE A 56 17.67 14.11 27.03
CA PHE A 56 17.36 14.92 28.22
C PHE A 56 17.07 14.08 29.47
N MET A 57 16.43 12.91 29.34
CA MET A 57 16.28 11.97 30.47
C MET A 57 17.62 11.49 31.00
N SER A 58 18.63 11.37 30.15
CA SER A 58 19.97 10.95 30.58
C SER A 58 20.81 12.08 31.18
N TRP A 59 20.60 13.34 30.76
CA TRP A 59 21.50 14.47 31.10
C TRP A 59 20.86 15.53 32.03
N GLY A 60 19.56 15.43 32.31
CA GLY A 60 18.81 16.35 33.18
C GLY A 60 17.85 17.26 32.40
N PHE A 61 16.78 17.72 33.07
CA PHE A 61 15.72 18.50 32.43
C PHE A 61 16.09 20.00 32.35
N GLU A 62 16.35 20.52 31.15
CA GLU A 62 16.69 21.92 30.95
C GLU A 62 15.52 22.78 30.44
N PRO A 63 15.49 24.08 30.78
CA PRO A 63 14.56 25.05 30.21
C PRO A 63 14.89 25.28 28.73
N GLY A 64 14.32 24.44 27.87
CA GLY A 64 14.58 24.43 26.43
C GLY A 64 14.07 23.17 25.74
N LEU A 65 13.70 22.13 26.51
CA LEU A 65 13.24 20.84 26.00
C LEU A 65 12.18 20.94 24.91
N LEU A 66 11.15 21.77 25.10
CA LEU A 66 10.06 21.92 24.12
C LEU A 66 10.55 22.52 22.79
N LEU A 67 11.50 23.47 22.86
CA LEU A 67 12.10 24.06 21.67
C LEU A 67 12.95 23.02 20.91
N TYR A 68 13.80 22.28 21.63
CA TYR A 68 14.62 21.22 21.04
C TYR A 68 13.77 20.08 20.48
N ALA A 69 12.70 19.69 21.18
CA ALA A 69 11.75 18.69 20.69
C ALA A 69 11.03 19.17 19.42
N GLY A 70 10.62 20.44 19.36
CA GLY A 70 10.02 21.04 18.16
C GLY A 70 10.98 21.06 16.97
N ILE A 71 12.23 21.45 17.19
CA ILE A 71 13.27 21.43 16.16
C ILE A 71 13.54 20.00 15.68
N ALA A 72 13.67 19.05 16.59
CA ALA A 72 13.90 17.65 16.25
C ALA A 72 12.71 17.02 15.53
N PHE A 73 11.49 17.41 15.89
CA PHE A 73 10.28 17.02 15.15
C PHE A 73 10.33 17.53 13.71
N GLY A 74 10.59 18.83 13.52
CA GLY A 74 10.65 19.44 12.19
C GLY A 74 11.76 18.83 11.32
N PHE A 75 12.95 18.69 11.89
CA PHE A 75 14.10 18.10 11.19
C PHE A 75 13.86 16.64 10.83
N GLY A 76 13.38 15.84 11.79
CA GLY A 76 13.03 14.43 11.56
C GLY A 76 11.92 14.26 10.52
N LEU A 77 10.92 15.15 10.52
CA LEU A 77 9.83 15.15 9.56
C LEU A 77 10.33 15.41 8.13
N VAL A 78 11.21 16.40 7.95
CA VAL A 78 11.76 16.78 6.64
C VAL A 78 12.69 15.69 6.11
N ILE A 79 13.64 15.21 6.92
CA ILE A 79 14.59 14.18 6.47
C ILE A 79 13.87 12.88 6.13
N ALA A 80 12.99 12.42 7.02
CA ALA A 80 12.21 11.21 6.75
C ALA A 80 11.27 11.41 5.56
N GLY A 81 10.73 12.61 5.34
CA GLY A 81 9.93 12.93 4.17
C GLY A 81 10.71 12.85 2.85
N ILE A 82 11.93 13.41 2.82
CA ILE A 82 12.81 13.34 1.65
C ILE A 82 13.19 11.88 1.36
N ALA A 83 13.71 11.16 2.37
CA ALA A 83 14.02 9.74 2.23
C ALA A 83 12.78 8.91 1.81
N GLY A 84 11.63 9.21 2.42
CA GLY A 84 10.30 8.67 2.14
C GLY A 84 9.90 8.81 0.68
N SER A 85 9.93 10.05 0.16
CA SER A 85 9.54 10.36 -1.22
C SER A 85 10.39 9.61 -2.25
N VAL A 86 11.71 9.59 -2.06
CA VAL A 86 12.65 8.87 -2.95
C VAL A 86 12.37 7.36 -2.91
N THR A 87 12.24 6.80 -1.71
CA THR A 87 11.99 5.36 -1.52
C THR A 87 10.64 4.94 -2.12
N VAL A 88 9.60 5.73 -1.88
CA VAL A 88 8.24 5.52 -2.42
C VAL A 88 8.27 5.59 -3.94
N ALA A 89 8.97 6.55 -4.55
CA ALA A 89 9.09 6.65 -6.00
C ALA A 89 9.79 5.41 -6.60
N ILE A 90 10.89 4.98 -6.00
CA ILE A 90 11.64 3.78 -6.44
C ILE A 90 10.77 2.53 -6.34
N LEU A 91 10.12 2.31 -5.19
CA LEU A 91 9.28 1.13 -4.99
C LEU A 91 8.06 1.17 -5.90
N LEU A 92 7.42 2.32 -6.12
CA LEU A 92 6.34 2.42 -7.10
C LEU A 92 6.81 2.08 -8.52
N GLY A 93 8.02 2.50 -8.91
CA GLY A 93 8.64 2.09 -10.16
C GLY A 93 8.79 0.57 -10.27
N ILE A 94 9.36 -0.07 -9.24
CA ILE A 94 9.55 -1.54 -9.18
C ILE A 94 8.20 -2.26 -9.24
N PHE A 95 7.22 -1.83 -8.45
CA PHE A 95 5.90 -2.45 -8.42
C PHE A 95 5.15 -2.28 -9.75
N ASN A 96 5.25 -1.11 -10.40
CA ASN A 96 4.65 -0.90 -11.73
C ASN A 96 5.34 -1.75 -12.81
N LEU A 97 6.66 -1.87 -12.79
CA LEU A 97 7.41 -2.72 -13.73
C LEU A 97 7.06 -4.21 -13.55
N SER A 98 6.96 -4.67 -12.30
CA SER A 98 6.56 -6.04 -11.98
C SER A 98 5.13 -6.36 -12.45
N GLN A 99 4.26 -5.35 -12.50
CA GLN A 99 2.89 -5.49 -12.98
C GLN A 99 2.85 -5.56 -14.50
N ILE A 100 3.60 -4.73 -15.22
CA ILE A 100 3.68 -4.80 -16.69
C ILE A 100 4.20 -6.17 -17.14
N ALA A 101 5.15 -6.76 -16.41
CA ALA A 101 5.66 -8.10 -16.71
C ALA A 101 4.67 -9.24 -16.39
N SER A 102 3.72 -9.02 -15.47
CA SER A 102 2.75 -10.04 -15.03
C SER A 102 1.36 -9.90 -15.68
N ASP A 103 1.01 -8.70 -16.16
CA ASP A 103 -0.29 -8.37 -16.77
C ASP A 103 -0.39 -8.79 -18.25
N ALA A 104 0.57 -9.55 -18.78
CA ALA A 104 0.41 -10.21 -20.09
C ALA A 104 -0.80 -11.18 -20.10
N ASP A 105 -1.22 -11.70 -18.94
CA ASP A 105 -2.26 -12.73 -18.83
C ASP A 105 -3.39 -12.43 -17.79
N ALA A 106 -3.44 -11.24 -17.16
CA ALA A 106 -4.36 -10.97 -16.04
C ALA A 106 -5.47 -9.92 -16.35
N PRO A 107 -6.73 -10.17 -15.98
CA PRO A 107 -7.84 -9.26 -16.25
C PRO A 107 -7.74 -7.96 -15.44
N ALA A 108 -8.06 -6.85 -16.11
CA ALA A 108 -7.89 -5.46 -15.66
C ALA A 108 -8.80 -5.09 -14.45
N GLY A 109 -8.47 -5.59 -13.26
CA GLY A 109 -9.26 -5.37 -12.05
C GLY A 109 -8.42 -5.13 -10.80
N SER A 110 -8.23 -3.86 -10.43
CA SER A 110 -7.46 -3.40 -9.25
C SER A 110 -5.98 -3.81 -9.21
N ARG A 111 -5.12 -2.88 -9.64
CA ARG A 111 -3.64 -3.01 -9.60
C ARG A 111 -3.09 -3.28 -8.19
N TRP A 112 -3.83 -2.89 -7.15
CA TRP A 112 -3.44 -3.04 -5.75
C TRP A 112 -4.20 -4.18 -5.07
N THR A 113 -3.46 -5.15 -4.55
CA THR A 113 -3.97 -6.15 -3.61
C THR A 113 -3.58 -5.76 -2.18
N ILE A 114 -4.33 -6.24 -1.18
CA ILE A 114 -4.03 -5.98 0.24
C ILE A 114 -2.59 -6.40 0.57
N ARG A 115 -2.17 -7.59 0.11
CA ARG A 115 -0.80 -8.09 0.32
C ARG A 115 0.25 -7.14 -0.27
N ARG A 116 0.07 -6.70 -1.52
CA ARG A 116 0.99 -5.76 -2.18
C ARG A 116 1.04 -4.41 -1.45
N LEU A 117 -0.10 -3.90 -1.01
CA LEU A 117 -0.16 -2.64 -0.27
C LEU A 117 0.53 -2.75 1.10
N VAL A 118 0.35 -3.87 1.81
CA VAL A 118 1.02 -4.12 3.09
C VAL A 118 2.54 -4.22 2.87
N CYS A 119 2.99 -5.02 1.91
CA CYS A 119 4.42 -5.13 1.60
C CYS A 119 5.01 -3.78 1.18
N PHE A 120 4.30 -3.03 0.33
CA PHE A 120 4.72 -1.70 -0.10
C PHE A 120 4.87 -0.74 1.08
N ALA A 121 3.86 -0.65 1.94
CA ALA A 121 3.90 0.24 3.12
C ALA A 121 5.02 -0.14 4.09
N LEU A 122 5.20 -1.45 4.37
CA LEU A 122 6.25 -1.92 5.26
C LEU A 122 7.65 -1.69 4.68
N LEU A 123 7.88 -2.04 3.41
CA LEU A 123 9.19 -1.88 2.76
C LEU A 123 9.55 -0.41 2.59
N SER A 124 8.62 0.42 2.12
CA SER A 124 8.85 1.86 1.98
C SER A 124 9.16 2.48 3.35
N GLY A 125 8.35 2.21 4.37
CA GLY A 125 8.60 2.71 5.71
C GLY A 125 9.94 2.24 6.29
N ALA A 126 10.27 0.95 6.15
CA ALA A 126 11.51 0.38 6.67
C ALA A 126 12.75 0.98 5.99
N ILE A 127 12.77 1.01 4.65
CA ILE A 127 13.91 1.53 3.89
C ILE A 127 14.07 3.03 4.14
N SER A 128 12.98 3.80 4.17
CA SER A 128 13.05 5.24 4.45
C SER A 128 13.52 5.54 5.87
N GLY A 129 13.02 4.80 6.86
CA GLY A 129 13.48 4.93 8.24
C GLY A 129 14.96 4.58 8.39
N PHE A 130 15.40 3.47 7.77
CA PHE A 130 16.80 3.07 7.76
C PHE A 130 17.71 4.11 7.10
N THR A 131 17.37 4.55 5.89
CA THR A 131 18.17 5.50 5.11
C THR A 131 18.24 6.87 5.76
N SER A 132 17.20 7.30 6.49
CA SER A 132 17.19 8.57 7.22
C SER A 132 18.30 8.69 8.26
N LEU A 133 18.78 7.56 8.82
CA LEU A 133 19.88 7.53 9.79
C LEU A 133 21.19 7.01 9.17
N ALA A 134 21.11 6.03 8.26
CA ALA A 134 22.29 5.40 7.67
C ALA A 134 23.07 6.34 6.72
N ILE A 135 22.38 7.22 5.99
CA ILE A 135 23.01 8.16 5.05
C ILE A 135 23.83 9.23 5.80
N PRO A 136 23.27 9.96 6.79
CA PRO A 136 24.04 10.94 7.56
C PRO A 136 25.25 10.36 8.29
N THR A 137 25.16 9.09 8.72
CA THR A 137 26.19 8.40 9.50
C THR A 137 27.25 7.71 8.65
N ARG A 138 27.21 7.88 7.31
CA ARG A 138 28.15 7.30 6.34
C ARG A 138 28.30 5.78 6.45
N GLY A 139 27.27 5.08 6.93
CA GLY A 139 27.29 3.62 7.07
C GLY A 139 28.24 3.07 8.12
N ALA A 140 28.60 3.85 9.15
CA ALA A 140 29.35 3.33 10.28
C ALA A 140 28.61 2.10 10.88
N PRO A 141 29.29 0.96 11.12
CA PRO A 141 28.63 -0.30 11.49
C PRO A 141 27.81 -0.19 12.78
N GLU A 142 28.28 0.59 13.73
CA GLU A 142 27.55 0.90 14.97
C GLU A 142 26.25 1.66 14.68
N ALA A 143 26.29 2.64 13.76
CA ALA A 143 25.12 3.41 13.35
C ALA A 143 24.11 2.58 12.54
N LEU A 144 24.55 1.54 11.82
CA LEU A 144 23.66 0.64 11.08
C LEU A 144 22.75 -0.17 12.02
N ILE A 145 23.25 -0.57 13.19
CA ILE A 145 22.45 -1.28 14.20
C ILE A 145 21.40 -0.32 14.77
N TRP A 146 21.79 0.92 15.05
CA TRP A 146 20.85 1.95 15.53
C TRP A 146 19.83 2.37 14.46
N ALA A 147 20.13 2.19 13.17
CA ALA A 147 19.21 2.46 12.06
C ALA A 147 18.03 1.46 11.98
N ILE A 148 18.07 0.35 12.71
CA ILE A 148 16.96 -0.61 12.81
C ILE A 148 15.75 0.04 13.50
N VAL A 149 15.98 0.84 14.53
CA VAL A 149 14.90 1.50 15.28
C VAL A 149 14.05 2.43 14.38
N PRO A 150 14.64 3.40 13.67
CA PRO A 150 13.86 4.23 12.75
C PRO A 150 13.28 3.43 11.57
N ALA A 151 13.89 2.31 11.15
CA ALA A 151 13.29 1.41 10.16
C ALA A 151 11.96 0.79 10.66
N VAL A 152 11.94 0.28 11.89
CA VAL A 152 10.73 -0.28 12.50
C VAL A 152 9.67 0.81 12.71
N VAL A 153 10.06 1.97 13.22
CA VAL A 153 9.17 3.12 13.43
C VAL A 153 8.55 3.60 12.11
N GLY A 154 9.37 3.70 11.05
CA GLY A 154 8.93 4.04 9.70
C GLY A 154 7.96 3.02 9.10
N ALA A 155 8.25 1.72 9.25
CA ALA A 155 7.37 0.64 8.78
C ALA A 155 6.00 0.67 9.47
N ILE A 156 5.98 0.85 10.79
CA ILE A 156 4.73 0.95 11.57
C ILE A 156 3.96 2.21 11.16
N GLY A 157 4.62 3.36 11.06
CA GLY A 157 3.99 4.63 10.66
C GLY A 157 3.33 4.55 9.28
N ALA A 158 4.04 4.02 8.30
CA ALA A 158 3.53 3.80 6.95
C ALA A 158 2.35 2.80 6.93
N TYR A 159 2.44 1.72 7.71
CA TYR A 159 1.36 0.73 7.82
C TYR A 159 0.09 1.33 8.45
N VAL A 160 0.23 2.06 9.55
CA VAL A 160 -0.89 2.69 10.26
C VAL A 160 -1.60 3.70 9.35
N MET A 161 -0.85 4.54 8.64
CA MET A 161 -1.43 5.55 7.75
C MET A 161 -2.16 4.96 6.53
N ASN A 162 -1.78 3.74 6.11
CA ASN A 162 -2.45 3.01 5.04
C ASN A 162 -3.63 2.13 5.51
N ARG A 163 -3.94 2.08 6.82
CA ARG A 163 -5.09 1.30 7.34
C ARG A 163 -6.42 1.59 6.66
N PRO A 164 -6.80 2.84 6.36
CA PRO A 164 -8.06 3.10 5.68
C PRO A 164 -8.07 2.52 4.26
N CYS A 165 -6.93 2.53 3.55
CA CYS A 165 -6.80 1.89 2.24
C CYS A 165 -7.00 0.36 2.31
N PHE A 166 -6.48 -0.31 3.36
CA PHE A 166 -6.71 -1.74 3.56
C PHE A 166 -8.21 -2.05 3.76
N LYS A 167 -8.91 -1.23 4.54
CA LYS A 167 -10.36 -1.38 4.77
C LYS A 167 -11.13 -1.22 3.46
N THR A 168 -10.81 -0.20 2.66
CA THR A 168 -11.47 0.02 1.36
C THR A 168 -11.22 -1.14 0.40
N LEU A 169 -9.98 -1.62 0.25
CA LEU A 169 -9.68 -2.76 -0.61
C LEU A 169 -10.36 -4.06 -0.13
N ARG A 170 -10.51 -4.25 1.19
CA ARG A 170 -11.24 -5.39 1.75
C ARG A 170 -12.74 -5.28 1.43
N GLN A 171 -13.33 -4.11 1.57
CA GLN A 171 -14.73 -3.86 1.21
C GLN A 171 -14.97 -4.09 -0.29
N GLU A 172 -14.10 -3.55 -1.15
CA GLU A 172 -14.20 -3.76 -2.60
C GLU A 172 -14.12 -5.24 -2.99
N ARG A 173 -13.25 -6.02 -2.32
CA ARG A 173 -13.17 -7.47 -2.54
C ARG A 173 -14.45 -8.18 -2.13
N LEU A 174 -15.03 -7.82 -0.99
CA LEU A 174 -16.30 -8.40 -0.51
C LEU A 174 -17.47 -8.02 -1.43
N GLU A 175 -17.52 -6.78 -1.90
CA GLU A 175 -18.54 -6.32 -2.86
C GLU A 175 -18.44 -7.06 -4.20
N ARG A 176 -17.21 -7.36 -4.68
CA ARG A 176 -17.03 -8.18 -5.89
C ARG A 176 -17.52 -9.61 -5.68
N ILE A 177 -17.13 -10.26 -4.58
CA ILE A 177 -17.57 -11.62 -4.26
C ILE A 177 -19.11 -11.67 -4.17
N ALA A 178 -19.73 -10.68 -3.53
CA ALA A 178 -21.20 -10.60 -3.41
C ALA A 178 -21.90 -10.43 -4.77
N LYS A 179 -21.33 -9.63 -5.68
CA LYS A 179 -21.86 -9.45 -7.05
C LYS A 179 -21.66 -10.69 -7.92
N GLU A 180 -20.51 -11.34 -7.81
CA GLU A 180 -20.25 -12.61 -8.51
C GLU A 180 -21.21 -13.70 -8.04
N SER A 181 -21.48 -13.82 -6.72
CA SER A 181 -22.47 -14.77 -6.22
C SER A 181 -23.89 -14.50 -6.73
N GLN A 182 -24.30 -13.23 -6.88
CA GLN A 182 -25.62 -12.88 -7.43
C GLN A 182 -25.75 -13.17 -8.94
N GLN A 183 -24.64 -13.16 -9.68
CA GLN A 183 -24.65 -13.48 -11.12
C GLN A 183 -24.65 -14.99 -11.40
N LEU A 184 -24.26 -15.83 -10.44
CA LEU A 184 -24.36 -17.30 -10.57
C LEU A 184 -25.75 -17.86 -10.22
N ASP A 185 -26.62 -17.10 -9.54
CA ASP A 185 -27.96 -17.54 -9.12
C ASP A 185 -29.17 -17.37 -10.09
N PRO A 186 -29.07 -16.87 -11.34
CA PRO A 186 -30.26 -16.79 -12.20
C PRO A 186 -30.66 -18.13 -12.87
N LEU A 187 -29.82 -19.18 -12.83
CA LEU A 187 -30.09 -20.48 -13.47
C LEU A 187 -30.82 -21.49 -12.57
N ALA A 188 -31.00 -21.21 -11.28
CA ALA A 188 -31.66 -22.12 -10.35
C ALA A 188 -33.19 -21.93 -10.26
N LEU A 189 -33.74 -20.90 -10.90
CA LEU A 189 -35.16 -20.50 -10.78
C LEU A 189 -36.03 -20.82 -12.01
N GLU A 190 -35.48 -21.39 -13.08
CA GLU A 190 -36.24 -21.76 -14.30
C GLU A 190 -36.53 -23.27 -14.44
N SER A 191 -36.61 -24.03 -13.34
CA SER A 191 -37.22 -25.36 -13.41
C SER A 191 -38.72 -25.26 -13.05
N PRO A 192 -39.64 -25.35 -14.02
CA PRO A 192 -41.06 -25.47 -13.69
C PRO A 192 -41.31 -26.81 -12.98
N PRO A 193 -42.16 -26.85 -11.94
CA PRO A 193 -42.59 -28.11 -11.34
C PRO A 193 -43.36 -28.93 -12.38
N ILE A 194 -42.99 -30.21 -12.49
CA ILE A 194 -43.63 -31.25 -13.31
C ILE A 194 -45.05 -31.54 -12.79
#